data_AF-A0A921AHL2-F1
#
_entry.id   AF-A0A921AHL2-F1
#
_cell.length_a   1.000
_cell.length_b   1.000
_cell.length_c   1.000
_cell.angle_alpha   90.00
_cell.angle_beta   90.00
_cell.angle_gamma   90.00
#
_symmetry.space_group_name_H-M   'P 1'
#
loop_
_entity.id
_entity.type
_entity.pdbx_description
1 polymer ?
#
loop_
_entity_poly.entity_id
_entity_poly.type
_entity_poly.pdbx_seq_one_letter_code
_entity_poly.pdbx_strand_id
1 'polypeptide(L)'
;MLDNTSQRIYAFALLKLSANDIPEKKLTEKLEEKFITKTEEENPEKIQEISDKIFEIIHLLKSQKYIDDIRYCENFIRWRKNTMPRGKYMIIQELVLKRISNELATIMCNKYISHHAEYKMCEVLFIQKIKKLEQRYFHKRNSENTKEINIIIKQKVFQFLAGKLFSYSVMNDVWDKNMVHYD
;
A
#
# COMPACT_ATOMS: atom_id res chain seq x y z
N MET A 1 -1.82 35.29 16.68
CA MET A 1 -3.11 34.60 16.44
C MET A 1 -3.22 34.33 14.95
N LEU A 2 -3.72 33.16 14.53
CA LEU A 2 -3.94 32.87 13.11
C LEU A 2 -5.02 33.82 12.55
N ASP A 3 -4.84 34.32 11.33
CA ASP A 3 -5.89 35.07 10.62
C ASP A 3 -7.07 34.16 10.25
N ASN A 4 -8.21 34.74 9.90
CA ASN A 4 -9.45 34.00 9.62
C ASN A 4 -9.26 32.92 8.53
N THR A 5 -8.50 33.20 7.48
CA THR A 5 -8.25 32.22 6.41
C THR A 5 -7.43 31.05 6.94
N SER A 6 -6.36 31.34 7.69
CA SER A 6 -5.54 30.30 8.33
C SER A 6 -6.35 29.46 9.34
N GLN A 7 -7.25 30.07 10.12
CA GLN A 7 -8.14 29.33 11.01
C GLN A 7 -9.06 28.36 10.25
N ARG A 8 -9.61 28.78 9.10
CA ARG A 8 -10.46 27.93 8.25
C ARG A 8 -9.69 26.78 7.62
N ILE A 9 -8.48 27.02 7.13
CA ILE A 9 -7.61 25.98 6.57
C ILE A 9 -7.26 24.97 7.68
N TYR A 10 -6.84 25.45 8.86
CA TYR A 10 -6.47 24.61 10.00
C TYR A 10 -7.65 23.76 10.48
N ALA A 11 -8.84 24.35 10.65
CA ALA A 11 -10.05 23.62 11.05
C ALA A 11 -10.42 22.54 10.04
N PHE A 12 -10.32 22.82 8.74
CA PHE A 12 -10.58 21.82 7.70
C PHE A 12 -9.52 20.71 7.70
N ALA A 13 -8.25 21.04 7.92
CA ALA A 13 -7.18 20.06 8.03
C ALA A 13 -7.42 19.12 9.22
N LEU A 14 -7.75 19.65 10.40
CA LEU A 14 -8.10 18.86 11.58
C LEU A 14 -9.30 17.95 11.33
N LEU A 15 -10.35 18.43 10.65
CA LEU A 15 -11.50 17.60 10.28
C LEU A 15 -11.11 16.42 9.39
N LYS A 16 -10.12 16.58 8.50
CA LYS A 16 -9.63 15.48 7.66
C LYS A 16 -8.81 14.48 8.47
N LEU A 17 -7.95 14.98 9.35
CA LEU A 17 -7.07 14.18 10.19
C LEU A 17 -7.81 13.45 11.32
N SER A 18 -8.94 14.00 11.81
CA SER A 18 -9.76 13.33 12.83
C SER A 18 -10.43 12.06 12.30
N ALA A 19 -10.67 11.99 10.99
CA ALA A 19 -11.32 10.84 10.37
C ALA A 19 -10.33 9.74 9.97
N ASN A 20 -9.13 10.11 9.51
CA ASN A 20 -8.13 9.17 8.99
C ASN A 20 -6.72 9.72 9.16
N ASP A 21 -5.74 8.82 9.31
CA ASP A 21 -4.32 9.16 9.14
C ASP A 21 -4.09 9.47 7.64
N ILE A 22 -3.51 10.62 7.33
CA ILE A 22 -3.35 11.12 5.95
C ILE A 22 -1.89 11.58 5.76
N PRO A 23 -1.21 11.12 4.70
CA PRO A 23 0.13 11.60 4.36
C PRO A 23 0.15 13.10 4.08
N GLU A 24 1.24 13.75 4.44
CA GLU A 24 1.45 15.19 4.27
C GLU A 24 1.04 15.68 2.89
N LYS A 25 1.65 15.14 1.84
CA LYS A 25 1.39 15.54 0.45
C LYS A 25 -0.08 15.37 0.06
N LYS A 26 -0.74 14.32 0.54
CA LYS A 26 -2.16 14.08 0.26
C LYS A 26 -3.07 15.07 0.99
N LEU A 27 -2.68 15.51 2.19
CA LEU A 27 -3.41 16.56 2.89
C LEU A 27 -3.22 17.89 2.17
N THR A 28 -1.99 18.24 1.79
CA THR A 28 -1.67 19.46 1.02
C THR A 28 -2.52 19.53 -0.26
N GLU A 29 -2.52 18.49 -1.09
CA GLU A 29 -3.32 18.42 -2.32
C GLU A 29 -4.82 18.70 -2.04
N LYS A 30 -5.36 18.18 -0.93
CA LYS A 30 -6.76 18.42 -0.54
C LYS A 30 -7.03 19.84 -0.04
N LEU A 31 -6.05 20.48 0.58
CA LEU A 31 -6.16 21.88 1.02
C LEU A 31 -6.10 22.79 -0.19
N GLU A 32 -5.15 22.56 -1.10
CA GLU A 32 -5.04 23.28 -2.37
C GLU A 32 -6.33 23.13 -3.19
N GLU A 33 -6.85 21.90 -3.34
CA GLU A 33 -8.11 21.63 -4.04
C GLU A 33 -9.29 22.45 -3.45
N LYS A 34 -9.30 22.60 -2.13
CA LYS A 34 -10.40 23.23 -1.41
C LYS A 34 -10.33 24.76 -1.43
N PHE A 35 -9.12 25.32 -1.32
CA PHE A 35 -8.89 26.74 -1.05
C PHE A 35 -8.22 27.48 -2.21
N ILE A 36 -7.62 26.78 -3.17
CA ILE A 36 -6.99 27.35 -4.37
C ILE A 36 -7.82 27.08 -5.62
N THR A 37 -8.27 25.85 -5.85
CA THR A 37 -8.91 25.45 -7.12
C THR A 37 -10.32 26.04 -7.32
N LYS A 38 -10.89 26.69 -6.30
CA LYS A 38 -12.13 27.48 -6.40
C LYS A 38 -11.89 28.99 -6.51
N THR A 39 -10.62 29.40 -6.57
CA THR A 39 -10.16 30.79 -6.41
C THR A 39 -9.64 31.36 -7.73
N GLU A 40 -9.66 30.61 -8.82
CA GLU A 40 -9.19 31.04 -10.14
C GLU A 40 -10.35 31.66 -10.93
N GLU A 41 -10.23 32.90 -11.41
CA GLU A 41 -9.37 33.20 -12.56
C GLU A 41 -8.36 34.40 -12.47
N GLU A 42 -8.27 35.24 -11.42
CA GLU A 42 -7.65 36.60 -11.61
C GLU A 42 -6.46 37.07 -10.74
N ASN A 43 -5.96 36.34 -9.73
CA ASN A 43 -4.88 36.92 -8.87
C ASN A 43 -3.79 35.92 -8.40
N PRO A 44 -2.62 35.89 -9.07
CA PRO A 44 -1.47 35.06 -8.70
C PRO A 44 -0.91 35.33 -7.29
N GLU A 45 -0.94 36.57 -6.81
CA GLU A 45 -0.42 36.93 -5.48
C GLU A 45 -1.26 36.28 -4.37
N LYS A 46 -2.58 36.21 -4.58
CA LYS A 46 -3.50 35.58 -3.63
C LYS A 46 -3.34 34.06 -3.59
N ILE A 47 -3.00 33.42 -4.72
CA ILE A 47 -2.69 31.99 -4.77
C ILE A 47 -1.43 31.71 -3.94
N GLN A 48 -0.39 32.52 -4.12
CA GLN A 48 0.84 32.39 -3.34
C GLN A 48 0.58 32.59 -1.85
N GLU A 49 -0.18 33.62 -1.46
CA GLU A 49 -0.54 33.86 -0.05
C GLU A 49 -1.26 32.65 0.59
N ILE A 50 -2.21 32.03 -0.13
CA ILE A 50 -2.93 30.85 0.37
C ILE A 50 -1.99 29.65 0.46
N SER A 51 -1.11 29.46 -0.53
CA SER A 51 -0.11 28.39 -0.54
C SER A 51 0.83 28.49 0.66
N ASP A 52 1.32 29.69 0.96
CA ASP A 52 2.19 29.96 2.11
C ASP A 52 1.46 29.64 3.43
N LYS A 53 0.17 30.04 3.55
CA LYS A 53 -0.66 29.66 4.71
C LYS A 53 -0.87 28.16 4.85
N ILE A 54 -1.08 27.45 3.75
CA ILE A 54 -1.19 25.98 3.75
C ILE A 54 0.13 25.38 4.25
N PHE A 55 1.27 25.85 3.75
CA PHE A 55 2.59 25.38 4.16
C PHE A 55 2.83 25.58 5.67
N GLU A 56 2.53 26.76 6.20
CA GLU A 56 2.62 27.04 7.65
C GLU A 56 1.75 26.12 8.48
N ILE A 57 0.52 25.86 8.03
CA ILE A 57 -0.42 24.96 8.72
C ILE A 57 0.06 23.52 8.69
N ILE A 58 0.58 23.04 7.57
CA ILE A 58 1.18 21.71 7.48
C ILE A 58 2.35 21.60 8.46
N HIS A 59 3.22 22.60 8.51
CA HIS A 59 4.34 22.63 9.44
C HIS A 59 3.87 22.60 10.92
N LEU A 60 2.84 23.37 11.26
CA LEU A 60 2.24 23.36 12.59
C LEU A 60 1.63 22.00 12.94
N LEU A 61 0.91 21.37 12.00
CA LEU A 61 0.31 20.05 12.22
C LEU A 61 1.38 18.96 12.42
N LYS A 62 2.51 19.06 11.72
CA LYS A 62 3.67 18.18 11.90
C LYS A 62 4.33 18.39 13.27
N SER A 63 4.54 19.63 13.70
CA SER A 63 5.14 19.92 15.02
C SER A 63 4.27 19.41 16.17
N GLN A 64 2.95 19.43 15.97
CA GLN A 64 1.95 18.86 16.87
C GLN A 64 1.74 17.34 16.72
N LYS A 65 2.50 16.67 15.83
CA LYS A 65 2.43 15.22 15.55
C LYS A 65 1.09 14.71 15.01
N TYR A 66 0.27 15.61 14.45
CA TYR A 66 -0.95 15.21 13.74
C TYR A 66 -0.65 14.55 12.40
N ILE A 67 0.44 14.95 11.72
CA ILE A 67 0.91 14.37 10.46
C ILE A 67 2.27 13.69 10.70
N ASP A 68 2.37 12.43 10.31
CA ASP A 68 3.61 11.65 10.39
C ASP A 68 3.60 10.56 9.32
N ASP A 69 4.28 10.83 8.20
CA ASP A 69 4.35 9.91 7.05
C ASP A 69 5.06 8.59 7.40
N ILE A 70 6.00 8.59 8.35
CA ILE A 70 6.68 7.38 8.81
C ILE A 70 5.68 6.50 9.56
N ARG A 71 4.95 7.08 10.53
CA ARG A 71 3.90 6.38 11.27
C ARG A 71 2.81 5.86 10.34
N TYR A 72 2.41 6.66 9.35
CA TYR A 72 1.45 6.25 8.32
C TYR A 72 1.93 5.01 7.58
N CYS A 73 3.16 5.03 7.06
CA CYS A 73 3.75 3.91 6.33
C CYS A 73 3.83 2.65 7.18
N GLU A 74 4.27 2.76 8.43
CA GLU A 74 4.36 1.63 9.35
C GLU A 74 2.98 0.97 9.57
N ASN A 75 1.98 1.77 9.89
CA ASN A 75 0.62 1.29 10.09
C ASN A 75 0.05 0.64 8.83
N PHE A 76 0.28 1.25 7.66
CA PHE A 76 -0.16 0.72 6.38
C PHE A 76 0.48 -0.63 6.05
N ILE A 77 1.81 -0.74 6.18
CA ILE A 77 2.56 -1.98 5.94
C ILE A 77 2.10 -3.06 6.91
N ARG A 78 1.96 -2.73 8.21
CA ARG A 78 1.47 -3.67 9.23
C ARG A 78 0.08 -4.20 8.88
N TRP A 79 -0.84 -3.32 8.49
CA TRP A 79 -2.18 -3.71 8.06
C TRP A 79 -2.15 -4.61 6.82
N ARG A 80 -1.31 -4.30 5.82
CA ARG A 80 -1.17 -5.12 4.60
C ARG A 80 -0.66 -6.52 4.90
N LYS A 81 0.36 -6.65 5.75
CA LYS A 81 0.91 -7.95 6.15
C LYS A 81 -0.15 -8.86 6.77
N ASN A 82 -1.05 -8.29 7.56
CA ASN A 82 -2.01 -9.06 8.35
C ASN A 82 -3.35 -9.31 7.64
N THR A 83 -3.84 -8.33 6.88
CA THR A 83 -5.23 -8.37 6.37
C THR A 83 -5.30 -8.74 4.89
N MET A 84 -4.41 -8.17 4.07
CA MET A 84 -4.42 -8.37 2.62
C MET A 84 -3.00 -8.47 2.10
N PRO A 85 -2.34 -9.63 2.29
CA PRO A 85 -0.95 -9.79 1.92
C PRO A 85 -0.72 -9.52 0.42
N ARG A 86 0.41 -8.90 0.14
CA ARG A 86 0.90 -8.53 -1.19
C ARG A 86 2.42 -8.57 -1.18
N GLY A 87 3.02 -8.75 -2.35
CA GLY A 87 4.47 -8.63 -2.49
C GLY A 87 4.93 -7.22 -2.20
N LYS A 88 6.20 -7.09 -1.80
CA LYS A 88 6.80 -5.83 -1.34
C LYS A 88 6.63 -4.70 -2.35
N TYR A 89 6.84 -4.98 -3.63
CA TYR A 89 6.71 -3.99 -4.71
C TYR A 89 5.29 -3.45 -4.87
N MET A 90 4.27 -4.28 -4.67
CA MET A 90 2.87 -3.81 -4.68
C MET A 90 2.62 -2.83 -3.53
N ILE A 91 3.13 -3.14 -2.34
CA ILE A 91 2.94 -2.27 -1.17
C ILE A 91 3.64 -0.92 -1.38
N ILE A 92 4.82 -0.91 -2.02
CA ILE A 92 5.48 0.33 -2.44
C ILE A 92 4.59 1.14 -3.40
N GLN A 93 4.06 0.51 -4.45
CA GLN A 93 3.17 1.18 -5.41
C GLN A 93 1.93 1.77 -4.73
N GLU A 94 1.33 1.05 -3.78
CA GLU A 94 0.16 1.52 -3.04
C GLU A 94 0.48 2.73 -2.14
N LEU A 95 1.64 2.74 -1.48
CA LEU A 95 2.11 3.90 -0.72
C LEU A 95 2.35 5.12 -1.62
N VAL A 96 2.93 4.92 -2.80
CA VAL A 96 3.12 5.98 -3.80
C VAL A 96 1.77 6.55 -4.29
N LEU A 97 0.79 5.69 -4.55
CA LEU A 97 -0.58 6.11 -4.87
C LEU A 97 -1.24 6.88 -3.73
N LYS A 98 -0.80 6.65 -2.48
CA LYS A 98 -1.23 7.40 -1.29
C LYS A 98 -0.46 8.70 -1.07
N ARG A 99 0.40 9.08 -2.02
CA ARG A 99 1.26 10.28 -2.01
C ARG A 99 2.47 10.23 -1.07
N ILE A 100 2.88 9.05 -0.65
CA ILE A 100 4.20 8.86 -0.03
C ILE A 100 5.26 8.91 -1.13
N SER A 101 6.41 9.54 -0.87
CA SER A 101 7.51 9.55 -1.84
C SER A 101 8.01 8.13 -2.11
N ASN A 102 8.43 7.85 -3.36
CA ASN A 102 8.94 6.52 -3.72
C ASN A 102 10.13 6.10 -2.86
N GLU A 103 11.01 7.06 -2.52
CA GLU A 103 12.14 6.84 -1.63
C GLU A 103 11.69 6.40 -0.23
N LEU A 104 10.80 7.15 0.42
CA LEU A 104 10.30 6.81 1.76
C LEU A 104 9.54 5.48 1.74
N ALA A 105 8.69 5.25 0.74
CA ALA A 105 7.96 3.99 0.58
C ALA A 105 8.93 2.80 0.46
N THR A 106 10.01 2.94 -0.30
CA THR A 106 11.04 1.92 -0.48
C THR A 106 11.80 1.66 0.82
N ILE A 107 12.27 2.72 1.50
CA ILE A 107 12.96 2.61 2.80
C ILE A 107 12.09 1.88 3.81
N MET A 108 10.83 2.29 3.94
CA MET A 108 9.89 1.71 4.90
C MET A 108 9.57 0.26 4.55
N CYS A 109 9.33 -0.06 3.28
CA CYS A 109 9.08 -1.45 2.89
C CYS A 109 10.30 -2.34 3.15
N ASN A 110 11.51 -1.90 2.84
CA ASN A 110 12.73 -2.66 3.12
C ASN A 110 12.97 -2.85 4.62
N LYS A 111 12.63 -1.86 5.45
CA LYS A 111 12.75 -1.93 6.90
C LYS A 111 11.76 -2.92 7.54
N TYR A 112 10.50 -2.93 7.09
CA TYR A 112 9.41 -3.67 7.77
C TYR A 112 9.00 -4.98 7.07
N ILE A 113 9.49 -5.22 5.85
CA ILE A 113 9.24 -6.42 5.05
C ILE A 113 10.58 -7.10 4.77
N SER A 114 11.01 -7.93 5.72
CA SER A 114 12.12 -8.86 5.49
C SER A 114 11.73 -9.93 4.48
N HIS A 115 12.73 -10.61 3.91
CA HIS A 115 12.49 -11.76 3.03
C HIS A 115 11.64 -12.84 3.72
N HIS A 116 11.89 -13.13 4.99
CA HIS A 116 11.07 -14.08 5.75
C HIS A 116 9.61 -13.63 5.91
N ALA A 117 9.38 -12.33 6.16
CA ALA A 117 8.02 -11.79 6.24
C ALA A 117 7.29 -11.87 4.89
N GLU A 118 7.99 -11.57 3.79
CA GLU A 118 7.44 -11.69 2.44
C GLU A 118 7.12 -13.14 2.06
N TYR A 119 8.00 -14.07 2.42
CA TYR A 119 7.76 -15.51 2.32
C TYR A 119 6.47 -15.91 3.03
N LYS A 120 6.28 -15.49 4.29
CA LYS A 120 5.08 -15.85 5.08
C LYS A 120 3.80 -15.27 4.48
N MET A 121 3.86 -14.04 3.98
CA MET A 121 2.74 -13.44 3.24
C MET A 121 2.38 -14.24 1.99
N CYS A 122 3.39 -14.68 1.23
CA CYS A 122 3.21 -15.50 0.04
C CYS A 122 2.63 -16.88 0.38
N GLU A 123 3.17 -17.55 1.40
CA GLU A 123 2.75 -18.88 1.88
C GLU A 123 1.27 -18.92 2.27
N VAL A 124 0.77 -17.90 2.99
CA VAL A 124 -0.65 -17.83 3.36
C VAL A 124 -1.56 -17.81 2.13
N LEU A 125 -1.22 -17.00 1.12
CA LEU A 125 -1.99 -16.90 -0.11
C LEU A 125 -1.85 -18.14 -0.99
N PHE A 126 -0.66 -18.74 -1.00
CA PHE A 126 -0.37 -20.00 -1.67
C PHE A 126 -1.28 -21.12 -1.16
N ILE A 127 -1.30 -21.37 0.15
CA ILE A 127 -2.11 -22.43 0.78
C ILE A 127 -3.60 -22.24 0.45
N GLN A 128 -4.10 -21.00 0.55
CA GLN A 128 -5.49 -20.67 0.22
C GLN A 128 -5.81 -20.94 -1.25
N LYS A 129 -4.87 -20.65 -2.16
CA LYS A 129 -5.05 -20.85 -3.60
C LYS A 129 -4.98 -22.32 -3.99
N ILE A 130 -4.00 -23.05 -3.47
CA ILE A 130 -3.83 -24.50 -3.69
C ILE A 130 -5.08 -25.24 -3.26
N LYS A 131 -5.56 -25.03 -2.02
CA LYS A 131 -6.77 -25.68 -1.51
C LYS A 131 -7.98 -25.52 -2.44
N LYS A 132 -8.16 -24.32 -3.00
CA LYS A 132 -9.25 -24.03 -3.96
C LYS A 132 -9.04 -24.72 -5.31
N LEU A 133 -7.80 -24.86 -5.78
CA LEU A 133 -7.50 -25.51 -7.05
C LEU A 133 -7.60 -27.03 -6.91
N GLU A 134 -7.05 -27.62 -5.86
CA GLU A 134 -7.16 -29.06 -5.58
C GLU A 134 -8.61 -29.52 -5.56
N GLN A 135 -9.49 -28.79 -4.87
CA GLN A 135 -10.92 -29.08 -4.87
C GLN A 135 -11.54 -29.07 -6.29
N ARG A 136 -11.08 -28.17 -7.17
CA ARG A 136 -11.58 -28.06 -8.55
C ARG A 136 -11.04 -29.15 -9.47
N TYR A 137 -9.83 -29.63 -9.20
CA TYR A 137 -9.13 -30.60 -10.04
C TYR A 137 -9.17 -32.02 -9.47
N PHE A 138 -9.71 -32.22 -8.27
CA PHE A 138 -9.79 -33.51 -7.57
C PHE A 138 -10.38 -34.61 -8.46
N HIS A 139 -11.55 -34.35 -9.06
CA HIS A 139 -12.24 -35.31 -9.92
C HIS A 139 -11.59 -35.54 -11.29
N LYS A 140 -10.64 -34.68 -11.68
CA LYS A 140 -9.95 -34.79 -12.97
C LYS A 140 -8.67 -35.59 -12.87
N ARG A 141 -8.20 -35.90 -11.66
CA ARG A 141 -6.92 -36.55 -11.42
C ARG A 141 -7.04 -38.06 -11.60
N ASN A 142 -6.28 -38.61 -12.53
CA ASN A 142 -6.05 -40.04 -12.70
C ASN A 142 -4.54 -40.34 -12.76
N SER A 143 -4.16 -41.61 -12.75
CA SER A 143 -2.75 -42.03 -12.74
C SER A 143 -1.94 -41.51 -13.93
N GLU A 144 -2.59 -41.28 -15.08
CA GLU A 144 -1.94 -40.89 -16.34
C GLU A 144 -1.75 -39.37 -16.47
N ASN A 145 -2.66 -38.55 -15.93
CA ASN A 145 -2.65 -37.09 -16.12
C ASN A 145 -2.19 -36.28 -14.88
N THR A 146 -1.78 -36.95 -13.80
CA THR A 146 -1.44 -36.28 -12.54
C THR A 146 -0.33 -35.24 -12.69
N LYS A 147 0.72 -35.53 -13.48
CA LYS A 147 1.83 -34.61 -13.72
C LYS A 147 1.37 -33.35 -14.47
N GLU A 148 0.55 -33.52 -15.50
CA GLU A 148 0.01 -32.39 -16.28
C GLU A 148 -0.87 -31.48 -15.42
N ILE A 149 -1.73 -32.07 -14.57
CA ILE A 149 -2.57 -31.31 -13.64
C ILE A 149 -1.70 -30.52 -12.65
N ASN A 150 -0.62 -31.11 -12.12
CA ASN A 150 0.30 -30.41 -11.22
C ASN A 150 0.97 -29.20 -11.91
N ILE A 151 1.37 -29.34 -13.17
CA ILE A 151 1.92 -28.23 -13.97
C ILE A 151 0.89 -27.11 -14.11
N ILE A 152 -0.36 -27.43 -14.44
CA ILE A 152 -1.44 -26.45 -14.57
C ILE A 152 -1.71 -25.76 -13.23
N ILE A 153 -1.72 -26.50 -12.12
CA ILE A 153 -1.88 -25.94 -10.77
C ILE A 153 -0.73 -24.98 -10.47
N LYS A 154 0.53 -25.37 -10.72
CA LYS A 154 1.71 -24.51 -10.52
C LYS A 154 1.57 -23.20 -11.29
N GLN A 155 1.26 -23.28 -12.59
CA GLN A 155 1.07 -22.09 -13.43
C GLN A 155 -0.02 -21.16 -12.88
N LYS A 156 -1.17 -21.70 -12.49
CA LYS A 156 -2.29 -20.90 -11.96
C LYS A 156 -2.00 -20.26 -10.60
N VAL A 157 -1.21 -20.93 -9.76
CA VAL A 157 -0.75 -20.38 -8.48
C VAL A 157 0.25 -19.27 -8.73
N PHE A 158 1.24 -19.49 -9.59
CA PHE A 158 2.26 -18.50 -9.92
C PHE A 158 1.65 -17.26 -10.59
N GLN A 159 0.73 -17.41 -11.53
CA GLN A 159 0.00 -16.27 -12.11
C GLN A 159 -0.77 -15.48 -11.05
N PHE A 160 -1.42 -16.17 -10.11
CA PHE A 160 -2.14 -15.51 -9.03
C PHE A 160 -1.22 -14.71 -8.10
N LEU A 161 -0.09 -15.29 -7.69
CA LEU A 161 0.89 -14.67 -6.82
C LEU A 161 1.68 -13.55 -7.52
N ALA A 162 2.02 -13.73 -8.80
CA ALA A 162 2.61 -12.70 -9.65
C ALA A 162 1.68 -11.49 -9.80
N GLY A 163 0.37 -11.72 -9.92
CA GLY A 163 -0.64 -10.65 -9.88
C GLY A 163 -0.71 -9.90 -8.54
N LYS A 164 -0.04 -10.40 -7.49
CA LYS A 164 0.18 -9.70 -6.21
C LYS A 164 1.60 -9.15 -6.07
N LEU A 165 2.40 -9.21 -7.13
CA LEU A 165 3.79 -8.78 -7.25
C LEU A 165 4.75 -9.42 -6.23
N PHE A 166 4.54 -10.70 -5.90
CA PHE A 166 5.60 -11.48 -5.24
C PHE A 166 6.73 -11.77 -6.23
N SER A 167 7.97 -11.73 -5.76
CA SER A 167 9.13 -12.06 -6.58
C SER A 167 9.14 -13.56 -6.93
N TYR A 168 9.73 -13.89 -8.07
CA TYR A 168 9.84 -15.28 -8.52
C TYR A 168 10.60 -16.17 -7.53
N SER A 169 11.67 -15.65 -6.92
CA SER A 169 12.42 -16.35 -5.88
C SER A 169 11.52 -16.72 -4.70
N VAL A 170 10.77 -15.75 -4.13
CA VAL A 170 9.87 -16.03 -3.00
C VAL A 170 8.78 -17.04 -3.37
N MET A 171 8.24 -16.95 -4.59
CA MET A 171 7.22 -17.91 -5.06
C MET A 171 7.78 -19.34 -5.18
N ASN A 172 9.00 -19.49 -5.69
CA ASN A 172 9.66 -20.79 -5.76
C ASN A 172 9.99 -21.34 -4.38
N ASP A 173 10.53 -20.53 -3.48
CA ASP A 173 10.86 -20.96 -2.12
C ASP A 173 9.61 -21.51 -1.41
N VAL A 174 8.46 -20.84 -1.59
CA VAL A 174 7.17 -21.30 -1.07
C VAL A 174 6.71 -22.59 -1.75
N TRP A 175 6.84 -22.69 -3.08
CA TRP A 175 6.48 -23.89 -3.83
C TRP A 175 7.28 -25.10 -3.36
N ASP A 176 8.61 -25.00 -3.39
CA ASP A 176 9.52 -26.09 -3.11
C ASP A 176 9.35 -26.59 -1.68
N LYS A 177 9.14 -25.70 -0.71
CA LYS A 177 8.92 -26.09 0.69
C LYS A 177 7.57 -26.76 0.95
N ASN A 178 6.52 -26.36 0.24
CA ASN A 178 5.16 -26.83 0.49
C ASN A 178 4.74 -28.00 -0.40
N MET A 179 5.42 -28.23 -1.52
CA MET A 179 5.06 -29.23 -2.53
C MET A 179 6.03 -30.41 -2.59
N VAL A 180 6.88 -30.62 -1.58
CA VAL A 180 7.82 -31.78 -1.47
C VAL A 180 7.12 -33.14 -1.66
N HIS A 181 5.80 -33.21 -1.48
CA HIS A 181 4.99 -34.42 -1.65
C HIS A 181 4.30 -34.55 -3.02
N TYR A 182 4.56 -33.65 -3.98
CA TYR A 182 3.90 -33.60 -5.29
C TYR A 182 4.80 -33.98 -6.47
N ASP A 183 6.06 -34.34 -6.20
CA ASP A 183 7.04 -34.83 -7.17
C ASP A 183 6.96 -36.35 -7.38
#